data_AF-G9L5L4-F1
#
_entry.id   AF-G9L5L4-F1
#
_cell.length_a   1.000
_cell.length_b   1.000
_cell.length_c   1.000
_cell.angle_alpha   90.00
_cell.angle_beta   90.00
_cell.angle_gamma   90.00
#
_symmetry.space_group_name_H-M   'P 1'
#
loop_
_entity.id
_entity.type
_entity.pdbx_description
1 polymer ?
#
loop_
_entity_poly.entity_id
_entity_poly.type
_entity_poly.pdbx_seq_one_letter_code
_entity_poly.pdbx_strand_id
1 'polypeptide(L)'
;RYLKEFRTEQCSLFVQHKCAQHRPFTCFHWHFLNQRRRRPLRRRDGTFNYSPDVYCSKYDEASGVCPDGDECPYLHRTTGDTERKYHLRYYKTGTCIHETDARGHCSKNGPHCAFAHGPLDLRPPVCDIRELQAQEALQDGQLCGTDGVPDLQPGVLASQAMIEKILGEDPRWQDSNFVLGSYKTEQCPKPPRLCRQGYACPHYHNSRDRRRDPRRFQYRSTPCPSVKHGDEWGEPARCDSGDSCQYCHSRAEQQFHPEIYKSTKCNDMRQTGYC
;
A
#
# COMPACT_ATOMS: atom_id res chain seq x y z
N ARG A 1 13.95 -13.01 -12.19
CA ARG A 1 13.17 -12.77 -13.44
C ARG A 1 12.28 -11.53 -13.34
N TYR A 2 11.23 -11.53 -12.51
CA TYR A 2 10.26 -10.41 -12.40
C TYR A 2 10.88 -9.02 -12.20
N LEU A 3 11.79 -8.87 -11.22
CA LEU A 3 12.49 -7.61 -10.97
C LEU A 3 13.20 -7.05 -12.22
N LYS A 4 13.72 -7.94 -13.08
CA LYS A 4 14.52 -7.57 -14.26
C LYS A 4 13.67 -7.30 -15.50
N GLU A 5 12.62 -8.09 -15.73
CA GLU A 5 12.01 -8.22 -17.07
C GLU A 5 10.49 -7.96 -17.08
N PHE A 6 9.81 -7.98 -15.93
CA PHE A 6 8.35 -7.82 -15.92
C PHE A 6 7.96 -6.44 -16.42
N ARG A 7 7.19 -6.41 -17.52
CA ARG A 7 6.71 -5.21 -18.20
C ARG A 7 7.83 -4.24 -18.62
N THR A 8 9.06 -4.71 -18.84
CA THR A 8 10.15 -3.84 -19.34
C THR A 8 10.19 -3.81 -20.87
N GLU A 9 9.88 -4.93 -21.51
CA GLU A 9 9.90 -5.09 -22.97
C GLU A 9 8.50 -5.16 -23.59
N GLN A 10 8.38 -4.68 -24.83
CA GLN A 10 7.13 -4.73 -25.60
C GLN A 10 6.80 -6.16 -26.00
N CYS A 11 5.51 -6.53 -25.96
CA CYS A 11 5.08 -7.83 -26.44
C CYS A 11 5.14 -7.89 -27.98
N SER A 12 6.08 -8.65 -28.53
CA SER A 12 6.20 -8.86 -29.99
C SER A 12 4.95 -9.51 -30.59
N LEU A 13 4.28 -10.41 -29.85
CA LEU A 13 3.03 -11.03 -30.28
C LEU A 13 1.85 -10.06 -30.28
N PHE A 14 1.84 -9.06 -29.40
CA PHE A 14 0.76 -8.07 -29.37
C PHE A 14 0.81 -7.16 -30.59
N VAL A 15 2.02 -6.74 -30.99
CA VAL A 15 2.23 -5.95 -32.22
C VAL A 15 1.74 -6.70 -33.47
N GLN A 16 1.78 -8.02 -33.45
CA GLN A 16 1.24 -8.88 -34.52
C GLN A 16 -0.23 -9.27 -34.33
N HIS A 17 -0.93 -8.75 -33.31
CA HIS A 17 -2.29 -9.15 -32.93
C HIS A 17 -2.45 -10.65 -32.58
N LYS A 18 -1.37 -11.31 -32.13
CA LYS A 18 -1.32 -12.74 -31.79
C LYS A 18 -1.20 -13.02 -30.28
N CYS A 19 -1.14 -11.98 -29.44
CA CYS A 19 -1.01 -12.19 -27.99
C CYS A 19 -2.32 -12.67 -27.35
N ALA A 20 -2.37 -13.96 -27.01
CA ALA A 20 -3.50 -14.55 -26.28
C ALA A 20 -3.60 -14.10 -24.81
N GLN A 21 -2.59 -13.39 -24.28
CA GLN A 21 -2.53 -12.90 -22.90
C GLN A 21 -2.85 -11.40 -22.77
N HIS A 22 -3.47 -10.81 -23.79
CA HIS A 22 -3.99 -9.45 -23.71
C HIS A 22 -5.28 -9.39 -22.88
N ARG A 23 -6.14 -10.41 -23.00
CA ARG A 23 -7.42 -10.55 -22.28
C ARG A 23 -7.61 -12.03 -21.91
N PRO A 24 -7.43 -12.42 -20.64
CA PRO A 24 -7.11 -11.57 -19.48
C PRO A 24 -5.71 -10.95 -19.58
N PHE A 25 -5.48 -9.80 -18.94
CA PHE A 25 -4.22 -9.03 -18.96
C PHE A 25 -3.07 -9.73 -18.18
N THR A 26 -2.70 -10.93 -18.60
CA THR A 26 -1.68 -11.80 -18.00
C THR A 26 -0.38 -11.84 -18.79
N CYS A 27 -0.22 -10.97 -19.80
CA CYS A 27 1.04 -10.88 -20.52
C CYS A 27 2.15 -10.32 -19.61
N PHE A 28 3.30 -10.98 -19.66
CA PHE A 28 4.51 -10.58 -18.94
C PHE A 28 5.15 -9.30 -19.53
N HIS A 29 4.87 -9.03 -20.79
CA HIS A 29 5.37 -7.88 -21.56
C HIS A 29 4.32 -6.77 -21.63
N TRP A 30 4.74 -5.53 -21.87
CA TRP A 30 3.81 -4.41 -22.01
C TRP A 30 3.21 -4.35 -23.42
N HIS A 31 1.95 -3.91 -23.53
CA HIS A 31 1.24 -3.76 -24.80
C HIS A 31 1.10 -2.29 -25.19
N PHE A 32 0.78 -1.45 -24.20
CA PHE A 32 0.71 -0.01 -24.33
C PHE A 32 1.83 0.64 -23.52
N LEU A 33 2.29 1.81 -23.96
CA LEU A 33 3.45 2.47 -23.35
C LEU A 33 3.21 2.82 -21.87
N ASN A 34 1.98 3.18 -21.48
CA ASN A 34 1.61 3.40 -20.09
C ASN A 34 1.65 2.14 -19.19
N GLN A 35 1.85 0.95 -19.77
CA GLN A 35 2.10 -0.29 -19.03
C GLN A 35 3.58 -0.60 -18.87
N ARG A 36 4.45 0.08 -19.63
CA ARG A 36 5.91 -0.09 -19.60
C ARG A 36 6.43 0.33 -18.24
N ARG A 37 7.29 -0.50 -17.66
CA ARG A 37 7.97 -0.30 -16.39
C ARG A 37 9.47 -0.18 -16.64
N ARG A 38 10.14 0.81 -16.05
CA ARG A 38 11.60 0.86 -16.03
C ARG A 38 12.17 -0.15 -15.02
N ARG A 39 13.26 -0.81 -15.38
CA ARG A 39 13.95 -1.73 -14.48
C ARG A 39 14.55 -0.95 -13.30
N PRO A 40 14.26 -1.32 -12.05
CA PRO A 40 14.89 -0.74 -10.87
C PRO A 40 16.31 -1.27 -10.77
N LEU A 41 17.24 -0.36 -10.50
CA LEU A 41 18.66 -0.64 -10.37
C LEU A 41 19.17 0.04 -9.11
N ARG A 42 19.97 -0.68 -8.33
CA ARG A 42 20.81 -0.10 -7.30
C ARG A 42 22.19 0.15 -7.93
N ARG A 43 22.59 1.41 -7.99
CA ARG A 43 23.87 1.86 -8.53
C ARG A 43 25.00 1.46 -7.57
N ARG A 44 26.26 1.57 -8.03
CA ARG A 44 27.45 1.22 -7.22
C ARG A 44 27.60 2.13 -6.00
N ASP A 45 27.15 3.37 -6.11
CA ASP A 45 27.08 4.34 -5.00
C ASP A 45 26.00 4.01 -3.95
N GLY A 46 25.21 2.95 -4.18
CA GLY A 46 24.15 2.50 -3.29
C GLY A 46 22.81 3.21 -3.46
N THR A 47 22.69 4.17 -4.37
CA THR A 47 21.44 4.86 -4.70
C THR A 47 20.61 4.09 -5.74
N PHE A 48 19.29 4.33 -5.76
CA PHE A 48 18.44 3.83 -6.86
C PHE A 48 18.47 4.73 -8.10
N ASN A 49 18.29 4.13 -9.27
CA ASN A 49 18.12 4.89 -10.53
C ASN A 49 16.83 5.73 -10.55
N TYR A 50 15.79 5.30 -9.83
CA TYR A 50 14.61 6.13 -9.53
C TYR A 50 14.11 5.85 -8.12
N SER A 51 13.47 6.85 -7.51
CA SER A 51 12.94 6.74 -6.16
C SER A 51 11.86 5.64 -6.08
N PRO A 52 11.87 4.78 -5.04
CA PRO A 52 10.74 3.88 -4.76
C PRO A 52 9.47 4.61 -4.32
N ASP A 53 9.56 5.88 -3.91
CA ASP A 53 8.51 6.56 -3.13
C ASP A 53 8.02 7.88 -3.70
N VAL A 54 8.91 8.64 -4.35
CA VAL A 54 8.57 9.96 -4.87
C VAL A 54 8.10 9.81 -6.31
N TYR A 55 6.80 9.94 -6.53
CA TYR A 55 6.19 9.93 -7.86
C TYR A 55 6.50 11.19 -8.65
N CYS A 56 6.85 11.01 -9.92
CA CYS A 56 7.07 12.07 -10.91
C CYS A 56 5.76 12.82 -11.18
N SER A 57 5.81 14.15 -11.17
CA SER A 57 4.68 15.02 -11.53
C SER A 57 4.55 15.23 -13.04
N LYS A 58 5.59 14.93 -13.82
CA LYS A 58 5.64 15.14 -15.27
C LYS A 58 5.25 13.91 -16.10
N TYR A 59 5.08 12.75 -15.45
CA TYR A 59 4.69 11.52 -16.15
C TYR A 59 3.21 11.58 -16.50
N ASP A 60 2.89 11.46 -17.78
CA ASP A 60 1.51 11.35 -18.24
C ASP A 60 1.06 9.88 -18.17
N GLU A 61 0.11 9.61 -17.26
CA GLU A 61 -0.43 8.26 -17.03
C GLU A 61 -1.25 7.73 -18.22
N ALA A 62 -1.82 8.62 -19.05
CA ALA A 62 -2.61 8.23 -20.20
C ALA A 62 -1.71 7.73 -21.34
N SER A 63 -0.70 8.52 -21.73
CA SER A 63 0.22 8.16 -22.82
C SER A 63 1.37 7.25 -22.37
N GLY A 64 1.77 7.31 -21.10
CA GLY A 64 2.94 6.61 -20.57
C GLY A 64 4.27 7.31 -20.83
N VAL A 65 4.25 8.60 -21.14
CA VAL A 65 5.44 9.39 -21.50
C VAL A 65 5.88 10.29 -20.35
N CYS A 66 7.20 10.37 -20.15
CA CYS A 66 7.83 11.37 -19.29
C CYS A 66 8.86 12.14 -20.13
N PRO A 67 8.92 13.48 -20.03
CA PRO A 67 9.96 14.27 -20.68
C PRO A 67 11.38 13.86 -20.28
N ASP A 68 11.54 13.42 -19.02
CA ASP A 68 12.82 12.98 -18.46
C ASP A 68 13.13 11.50 -18.78
N GLY A 69 12.23 10.82 -19.50
CA GLY A 69 12.43 9.46 -20.03
C GLY A 69 12.86 8.42 -18.99
N ASP A 70 13.84 7.60 -19.36
CA ASP A 70 14.38 6.55 -18.49
C ASP A 70 15.29 7.08 -17.38
N GLU A 71 15.87 8.28 -17.58
CA GLU A 71 16.74 8.96 -16.62
C GLU A 71 15.98 9.71 -15.52
N CYS A 72 14.64 9.76 -15.58
CA CYS A 72 13.81 10.37 -14.56
C CYS A 72 14.11 9.76 -13.17
N PRO A 73 14.55 10.55 -12.16
CA PRO A 73 14.91 10.03 -10.84
C PRO A 73 13.68 9.71 -9.97
N TYR A 74 12.47 9.95 -10.48
CA TYR A 74 11.21 9.77 -9.77
C TYR A 74 10.42 8.59 -10.32
N LEU A 75 9.54 8.04 -9.48
CA LEU A 75 8.68 6.91 -9.81
C LEU A 75 7.59 7.31 -10.81
N HIS A 76 7.36 6.51 -11.85
CA HIS A 76 6.23 6.71 -12.76
C HIS A 76 5.01 5.89 -12.32
N ARG A 77 3.82 6.50 -12.32
CA ARG A 77 2.57 5.78 -12.03
C ARG A 77 2.09 5.03 -13.27
N THR A 78 2.82 3.98 -13.61
CA THR A 78 2.47 3.08 -14.70
C THR A 78 1.17 2.34 -14.38
N THR A 79 0.53 1.78 -15.41
CA THR A 79 -0.70 0.99 -15.26
C THR A 79 -0.51 -0.14 -14.25
N GLY A 80 -1.34 -0.16 -13.21
CA GLY A 80 -1.24 -1.16 -12.14
C GLY A 80 -0.14 -0.87 -11.12
N ASP A 81 0.49 0.32 -11.17
CA ASP A 81 1.57 0.79 -10.28
C ASP A 81 2.78 -0.16 -10.29
N THR A 82 3.17 -0.61 -11.49
CA THR A 82 4.14 -1.69 -11.66
C THR A 82 5.56 -1.26 -11.32
N GLU A 83 5.97 0.00 -11.55
CA GLU A 83 7.29 0.46 -11.10
C GLU A 83 7.47 0.33 -9.59
N ARG A 84 6.47 0.74 -8.79
CA ARG A 84 6.52 0.64 -7.33
C ARG A 84 6.46 -0.80 -6.85
N LYS A 85 5.43 -1.55 -7.28
CA LYS A 85 5.17 -2.92 -6.82
C LYS A 85 6.32 -3.87 -7.13
N TYR A 86 6.98 -3.66 -8.26
CA TYR A 86 8.11 -4.46 -8.69
C TYR A 86 9.45 -3.79 -8.41
N HIS A 87 9.51 -2.78 -7.53
CA HIS A 87 10.76 -2.15 -7.14
C HIS A 87 11.61 -3.09 -6.27
N LEU A 88 12.94 -2.91 -6.30
CA LEU A 88 13.88 -3.62 -5.40
C LEU A 88 13.55 -3.42 -3.91
N ARG A 89 12.87 -2.31 -3.58
CA ARG A 89 12.42 -1.99 -2.22
C ARG A 89 11.19 -2.77 -1.76
N TYR A 90 10.31 -3.20 -2.68
CA TYR A 90 8.93 -3.60 -2.34
C TYR A 90 8.46 -4.95 -2.88
N TYR A 91 8.94 -5.38 -4.05
CA TYR A 91 8.51 -6.65 -4.64
C TYR A 91 8.69 -7.78 -3.65
N LYS A 92 7.68 -8.57 -3.31
CA LYS A 92 7.80 -9.76 -2.44
C LYS A 92 8.42 -9.48 -1.06
N THR A 93 8.36 -8.25 -0.55
CA THR A 93 8.88 -7.93 0.81
C THR A 93 7.81 -7.99 1.88
N GLY A 94 6.56 -8.27 1.51
CA GLY A 94 5.44 -8.44 2.43
C GLY A 94 4.50 -9.54 1.93
N THR A 95 3.84 -10.19 2.87
CA THR A 95 2.91 -11.30 2.61
C THR A 95 1.62 -10.81 1.96
N CYS A 96 1.10 -11.58 1.02
CA CYS A 96 -0.17 -11.32 0.37
C CYS A 96 -1.31 -11.71 1.31
N ILE A 97 -2.34 -10.85 1.40
CA ILE A 97 -3.56 -11.15 2.17
C ILE A 97 -4.51 -12.10 1.46
N HIS A 98 -4.25 -12.40 0.18
CA HIS A 98 -5.11 -13.23 -0.64
C HIS A 98 -4.56 -14.64 -0.73
N GLU A 99 -5.46 -15.62 -0.72
CA GLU A 99 -5.11 -17.03 -0.88
C GLU A 99 -4.60 -17.33 -2.28
N THR A 100 -3.90 -18.46 -2.41
CA THR A 100 -3.48 -19.03 -3.69
C THR A 100 -4.50 -20.04 -4.22
N ASP A 101 -4.73 -20.06 -5.53
CA ASP A 101 -5.50 -21.11 -6.20
C ASP A 101 -4.73 -22.45 -6.21
N ALA A 102 -5.38 -23.51 -6.70
CA ALA A 102 -4.78 -24.85 -6.79
C ALA A 102 -3.52 -24.91 -7.67
N ARG A 103 -3.23 -23.87 -8.47
CA ARG A 103 -2.03 -23.74 -9.31
C ARG A 103 -0.93 -22.92 -8.62
N GLY A 104 -1.15 -22.46 -7.38
CA GLY A 104 -0.21 -21.63 -6.64
C GLY A 104 -0.23 -20.15 -7.03
N HIS A 105 -1.25 -19.69 -7.77
CA HIS A 105 -1.38 -18.30 -8.17
C HIS A 105 -2.29 -17.51 -7.23
N CYS A 106 -2.03 -16.22 -7.04
CA CYS A 106 -2.91 -15.37 -6.25
C CYS A 106 -4.34 -15.36 -6.79
N SER A 107 -5.33 -15.63 -5.95
CA SER A 107 -6.76 -15.59 -6.31
C SER A 107 -7.20 -14.25 -6.89
N LYS A 108 -6.61 -13.14 -6.44
CA LYS A 108 -6.95 -11.78 -6.91
C LYS A 108 -6.04 -11.25 -8.01
N ASN A 109 -4.73 -11.41 -7.87
CA ASN A 109 -3.72 -10.78 -8.74
C ASN A 109 -3.08 -11.77 -9.72
N GLY A 110 -3.52 -13.04 -9.71
CA GLY A 110 -3.03 -14.09 -10.57
C GLY A 110 -1.53 -14.42 -10.38
N PRO A 111 -0.86 -14.92 -11.42
CA PRO A 111 0.55 -15.33 -11.35
C PRO A 111 1.53 -14.16 -11.11
N HIS A 112 1.08 -12.93 -11.34
CA HIS A 112 1.90 -11.72 -11.25
C HIS A 112 1.61 -10.95 -9.95
N CYS A 113 1.28 -11.65 -8.87
CA CYS A 113 1.15 -11.00 -7.58
C CYS A 113 2.52 -10.50 -7.10
N ALA A 114 2.60 -9.22 -6.76
CA ALA A 114 3.82 -8.60 -6.26
C ALA A 114 4.07 -8.88 -4.76
N PHE A 115 3.13 -9.52 -4.05
CA PHE A 115 3.25 -9.89 -2.64
C PHE A 115 3.58 -11.38 -2.49
N ALA A 116 4.21 -11.74 -1.37
CA ALA A 116 4.67 -13.10 -1.11
C ALA A 116 3.51 -14.02 -0.69
N HIS A 117 3.44 -15.23 -1.25
CA HIS A 117 2.44 -16.24 -0.89
C HIS A 117 3.00 -17.37 0.00
N GLY A 118 4.09 -17.09 0.69
CA GLY A 118 4.71 -18.00 1.65
C GLY A 118 6.13 -17.56 2.00
N PRO A 119 6.76 -18.15 3.02
CA PRO A 119 8.10 -17.75 3.48
C PRO A 119 9.18 -17.87 2.38
N LEU A 120 9.06 -18.87 1.50
CA LEU A 120 9.98 -19.08 0.38
C LEU A 120 9.82 -18.05 -0.75
N ASP A 121 8.67 -17.39 -0.83
CA ASP A 121 8.37 -16.33 -1.80
C ASP A 121 8.66 -14.94 -1.22
N LEU A 122 8.93 -14.84 0.09
CA LEU A 122 9.29 -13.60 0.77
C LEU A 122 10.78 -13.29 0.57
N ARG A 123 11.11 -12.02 0.32
CA ARG A 123 12.49 -11.55 0.20
C ARG A 123 12.74 -10.32 1.08
N PRO A 124 13.99 -10.11 1.53
CA PRO A 124 14.34 -8.86 2.21
C PRO A 124 14.23 -7.66 1.24
N PRO A 125 13.84 -6.48 1.76
CA PRO A 125 13.89 -5.25 0.99
C PRO A 125 15.34 -4.86 0.69
N VAL A 126 15.55 -4.24 -0.47
CA VAL A 126 16.79 -3.51 -0.74
C VAL A 126 16.53 -2.05 -0.42
N CYS A 127 17.37 -1.44 0.40
CA CYS A 127 17.27 -0.03 0.79
C CYS A 127 18.25 0.84 -0.01
N ASP A 128 17.89 2.11 -0.18
CA ASP A 128 18.80 3.13 -0.72
C ASP A 128 19.85 3.47 0.35
N ILE A 129 21.10 3.78 -0.05
CA ILE A 129 22.15 4.19 0.89
C ILE A 129 21.73 5.37 1.77
N ARG A 130 20.95 6.31 1.22
CA ARG A 130 20.44 7.48 1.95
C ARG A 130 19.40 7.08 3.01
N GLU A 131 18.62 6.04 2.73
CA GLU A 131 17.66 5.49 3.70
C GLU A 131 18.39 4.81 4.86
N LEU A 132 19.47 4.07 4.58
CA LEU A 132 20.29 3.41 5.59
C LEU A 132 21.01 4.42 6.49
N GLN A 133 21.67 5.42 5.90
CA GLN A 133 22.37 6.47 6.66
C GLN A 133 21.41 7.28 7.53
N ALA A 134 20.21 7.58 7.04
CA ALA A 134 19.19 8.25 7.84
C ALA A 134 18.71 7.38 9.02
N GLN A 135 18.67 6.06 8.86
CA GLN A 135 18.32 5.13 9.94
C GLN A 135 19.42 5.05 11.01
N GLU A 136 20.69 4.99 10.58
CA GLU A 136 21.86 4.96 11.48
C GLU A 136 21.96 6.27 12.30
N ALA A 137 21.83 7.44 11.65
CA ALA A 137 21.88 8.74 12.34
C ALA A 137 20.77 8.93 13.39
N LEU A 138 19.60 8.30 13.18
CA LEU A 138 18.50 8.30 14.16
C LEU A 138 18.73 7.33 15.32
N GLN A 139 19.55 6.31 15.14
CA GLN A 139 19.90 5.32 16.15
C GLN A 139 21.00 5.84 17.09
N ASP A 140 21.92 6.67 16.56
CA ASP A 140 23.01 7.29 17.33
C ASP A 140 22.60 8.60 18.06
N GLY A 141 21.33 9.01 17.99
CA GLY A 141 20.77 10.08 18.85
C GLY A 141 21.24 11.51 18.55
N GLN A 142 21.75 11.79 17.35
CA GLN A 142 22.48 13.02 17.04
C GLN A 142 21.62 14.18 16.46
N LEU A 143 20.35 14.26 16.88
CA LEU A 143 19.44 15.35 16.50
C LEU A 143 18.79 16.00 17.74
N CYS A 144 19.63 16.39 18.71
CA CYS A 144 19.24 17.34 19.75
C CYS A 144 20.07 18.62 19.61
N GLY A 145 19.41 19.70 19.16
CA GLY A 145 19.81 21.09 19.36
C GLY A 145 20.94 21.64 18.47
N THR A 146 20.60 22.52 17.53
CA THR A 146 20.93 23.97 17.51
C THR A 146 20.75 24.56 16.10
N ASP A 147 20.40 25.84 16.08
CA ASP A 147 20.10 26.68 14.93
C ASP A 147 21.13 26.60 13.79
N GLY A 148 20.60 26.45 12.57
CA GLY A 148 21.38 26.52 11.34
C GLY A 148 20.84 25.55 10.31
N VAL A 149 19.75 25.92 9.64
CA VAL A 149 19.20 25.18 8.49
C VAL A 149 20.10 25.46 7.28
N PRO A 150 20.87 24.49 6.74
CA PRO A 150 21.28 24.58 5.36
C PRO A 150 20.10 24.08 4.51
N ASP A 151 19.78 24.85 3.49
CA ASP A 151 18.72 24.60 2.50
C ASP A 151 18.88 23.22 1.83
N LEU A 152 18.35 22.17 2.47
CA LEU A 152 18.26 20.83 1.95
C LEU A 152 16.83 20.60 1.47
N GLN A 153 16.72 20.43 0.15
CA GLN A 153 15.45 20.38 -0.58
C GLN A 153 14.40 19.46 0.09
N PRO A 154 13.11 19.85 0.11
CA PRO A 154 12.03 19.19 0.88
C PRO A 154 11.74 17.70 0.58
N GLY A 155 12.52 17.05 -0.29
CA GLY A 155 12.31 15.66 -0.72
C GLY A 155 13.14 14.60 0.01
N VAL A 156 14.03 14.97 0.93
CA VAL A 156 14.99 14.02 1.56
C VAL A 156 14.52 13.48 2.92
N LEU A 157 13.48 14.05 3.53
CA LEU A 157 12.93 13.60 4.82
C LEU A 157 11.85 12.50 4.69
N ALA A 158 11.59 12.00 3.48
CA ALA A 158 10.59 10.95 3.25
C ALA A 158 11.22 9.54 3.32
N SER A 159 11.93 9.21 4.41
CA SER A 159 12.38 7.83 4.64
C SER A 159 11.30 7.06 5.40
N GLN A 160 11.08 5.82 4.97
CA GLN A 160 10.09 4.90 5.53
C GLN A 160 10.26 4.66 7.04
N ALA A 161 11.44 4.95 7.60
CA ALA A 161 11.71 4.93 9.04
C ALA A 161 11.03 6.05 9.82
N MET A 162 10.88 7.27 9.26
CA MET A 162 10.06 8.32 9.88
C MET A 162 8.56 7.96 9.80
N ILE A 163 8.14 7.23 8.76
CA ILE A 163 6.73 6.87 8.54
C ILE A 163 6.27 5.69 9.39
N GLU A 164 7.13 4.68 9.61
CA GLU A 164 6.88 3.59 10.54
C GLU A 164 7.00 4.08 12.00
N LYS A 165 7.90 5.03 12.33
CA LYS A 165 7.93 5.67 13.66
C LYS A 165 6.69 6.48 14.00
N ILE A 166 6.07 7.18 13.04
CA ILE A 166 4.84 7.97 13.32
C ILE A 166 3.64 7.09 13.74
N LEU A 167 3.64 5.78 13.42
CA LEU A 167 2.57 4.85 13.84
C LEU A 167 2.99 3.91 14.98
N GLY A 168 4.23 4.03 15.45
CA GLY A 168 4.82 3.23 16.53
C GLY A 168 5.22 4.04 17.75
N GLU A 169 4.69 5.25 17.98
CA GLU A 169 5.07 6.07 19.14
C GLU A 169 3.92 6.55 20.03
N ASP A 170 2.66 6.55 19.61
CA ASP A 170 1.57 6.83 20.56
C ASP A 170 1.21 5.54 21.30
N PRO A 171 1.64 5.36 22.57
CA PRO A 171 1.46 4.11 23.30
C PRO A 171 -0.03 3.82 23.52
N ARG A 172 -0.90 4.83 23.36
CA ARG A 172 -2.35 4.64 23.44
C ARG A 172 -2.86 3.65 22.38
N TRP A 173 -2.22 3.50 21.22
CA TRP A 173 -2.62 2.48 20.24
C TRP A 173 -2.37 1.04 20.69
N GLN A 174 -1.63 0.81 21.77
CA GLN A 174 -1.52 -0.50 22.42
C GLN A 174 -2.71 -0.78 23.36
N ASP A 175 -3.42 0.26 23.80
CA ASP A 175 -4.64 0.13 24.60
C ASP A 175 -5.84 -0.20 23.71
N SER A 176 -6.53 -1.29 24.06
CA SER A 176 -7.70 -1.77 23.32
C SER A 176 -8.87 -0.79 23.40
N ASN A 177 -9.01 -0.03 24.49
CA ASN A 177 -10.08 0.96 24.62
C ASN A 177 -9.85 2.16 23.69
N PHE A 178 -8.61 2.63 23.61
CA PHE A 178 -8.26 3.68 22.67
C PHE A 178 -8.42 3.25 21.21
N VAL A 179 -8.01 2.01 20.86
CA VAL A 179 -8.25 1.44 19.52
C VAL A 179 -9.75 1.46 19.19
N LEU A 180 -10.60 1.00 20.12
CA LEU A 180 -12.06 1.03 19.96
C LEU A 180 -12.61 2.46 19.79
N GLY A 181 -12.05 3.44 20.47
CA GLY A 181 -12.51 4.84 20.38
C GLY A 181 -12.03 5.57 19.12
N SER A 182 -10.83 5.25 18.62
CA SER A 182 -10.10 6.14 17.70
C SER A 182 -9.75 5.50 16.36
N TYR A 183 -9.83 4.17 16.23
CA TYR A 183 -9.43 3.51 14.99
C TYR A 183 -10.35 3.90 13.82
N LYS A 184 -9.73 4.44 12.77
CA LYS A 184 -10.31 4.90 11.50
C LYS A 184 -11.43 5.92 11.65
N THR A 185 -11.45 6.66 12.75
CA THR A 185 -12.43 7.75 12.98
C THR A 185 -12.02 9.07 12.33
N GLU A 186 -10.72 9.25 12.07
CA GLU A 186 -10.14 10.46 11.50
C GLU A 186 -9.44 10.18 10.16
N GLN A 187 -9.44 11.18 9.27
CA GLN A 187 -8.80 11.07 7.97
C GLN A 187 -7.29 11.01 8.17
N CYS A 188 -6.62 10.16 7.41
CA CYS A 188 -5.18 10.03 7.49
C CYS A 188 -4.50 11.37 7.15
N PRO A 189 -3.71 11.96 8.06
CA PRO A 189 -3.01 13.21 7.79
C PRO A 189 -1.80 12.98 6.86
N LYS A 190 -1.36 11.72 6.73
CA LYS A 190 -0.27 11.38 5.83
C LYS A 190 -0.76 11.49 4.39
N PRO A 191 0.02 12.14 3.49
CA PRO A 191 -0.32 12.16 2.08
C PRO A 191 -0.42 10.71 1.56
N PRO A 192 -1.33 10.39 0.61
CA PRO A 192 -1.59 9.02 0.15
C PRO A 192 -0.35 8.24 -0.25
N ARG A 193 0.71 8.94 -0.69
CA ARG A 193 2.01 8.39 -1.11
C ARG A 193 2.87 7.86 0.04
N LEU A 194 2.67 8.36 1.27
CA LEU A 194 3.47 8.05 2.45
C LEU A 194 2.73 7.14 3.45
N CYS A 195 1.47 6.81 3.22
CA CYS A 195 0.75 5.85 4.07
C CYS A 195 0.65 4.48 3.41
N ARG A 196 0.98 3.41 4.15
CA ARG A 196 0.78 2.01 3.72
C ARG A 196 -0.70 1.57 3.78
N GLN A 197 -1.63 2.45 3.41
CA GLN A 197 -3.09 2.27 3.29
C GLN A 197 -3.61 0.86 3.61
N GLY A 198 -4.45 0.73 4.65
CA GLY A 198 -5.02 -0.56 5.05
C GLY A 198 -5.16 -0.68 6.56
N TYR A 199 -5.08 -1.91 7.07
CA TYR A 199 -5.28 -2.20 8.51
C TYR A 199 -4.19 -1.62 9.41
N ALA A 200 -2.96 -1.51 8.90
CA ALA A 200 -1.81 -0.99 9.64
C ALA A 200 -1.88 0.53 9.90
N CYS A 201 -2.75 1.26 9.19
CA CYS A 201 -2.96 2.67 9.46
C CYS A 201 -4.23 2.87 10.32
N PRO A 202 -4.11 3.53 11.48
CA PRO A 202 -5.24 3.79 12.37
C PRO A 202 -6.17 4.89 11.87
N HIS A 203 -5.91 5.50 10.72
CA HIS A 203 -6.73 6.54 10.12
C HIS A 203 -7.38 6.04 8.83
N TYR A 204 -8.49 6.67 8.42
CA TYR A 204 -9.19 6.30 7.19
C TYR A 204 -8.65 7.06 5.97
N HIS A 205 -8.73 6.44 4.80
CA HIS A 205 -8.23 7.04 3.53
C HIS A 205 -9.32 7.36 2.52
N ASN A 206 -10.50 6.76 2.68
CA ASN A 206 -11.66 6.98 1.83
C ASN A 206 -12.94 6.65 2.61
N SER A 207 -14.10 6.92 2.00
CA SER A 207 -15.43 6.67 2.57
C SER A 207 -15.61 5.22 3.06
N ARG A 208 -15.14 4.24 2.28
CA ARG A 208 -15.29 2.80 2.59
C ARG A 208 -14.38 2.33 3.74
N ASP A 209 -13.33 3.08 4.04
CA ASP A 209 -12.39 2.83 5.13
C ASP A 209 -12.78 3.60 6.41
N ARG A 210 -13.70 4.57 6.31
CA ARG A 210 -14.11 5.40 7.45
C ARG A 210 -14.91 4.59 8.47
N ARG A 211 -14.66 4.88 9.74
CA ARG A 211 -15.45 4.41 10.88
C ARG A 211 -16.03 5.60 11.62
N ARG A 212 -17.34 5.64 11.83
CA ARG A 212 -17.95 6.63 12.73
C ARG A 212 -17.53 6.36 14.17
N ASP A 213 -17.23 7.42 14.92
CA ASP A 213 -16.89 7.29 16.35
C ASP A 213 -18.12 6.77 17.11
N PRO A 214 -18.06 5.57 17.74
CA PRO A 214 -19.21 4.98 18.43
C PRO A 214 -19.69 5.80 19.64
N ARG A 215 -18.87 6.73 20.15
CA ARG A 215 -19.26 7.66 21.23
C ARG A 215 -20.13 8.81 20.72
N ARG A 216 -20.02 9.13 19.43
CA ARG A 216 -20.74 10.23 18.77
C ARG A 216 -21.94 9.73 17.96
N PHE A 217 -21.81 8.55 17.37
CA PHE A 217 -22.82 7.96 16.50
C PHE A 217 -23.21 6.59 17.05
N GLN A 218 -24.49 6.44 17.39
CA GLN A 218 -25.03 5.15 17.82
C GLN A 218 -25.48 4.35 16.61
N TYR A 219 -24.81 3.23 16.37
CA TYR A 219 -25.16 2.27 15.33
C TYR A 219 -24.97 0.86 15.88
N ARG A 220 -25.66 -0.12 15.29
CA ARG A 220 -25.59 -1.55 15.62
C ARG A 220 -24.47 -2.22 14.84
N SER A 221 -23.97 -3.35 15.36
CA SER A 221 -22.97 -4.19 14.69
C SER A 221 -23.41 -4.77 13.34
N THR A 222 -24.72 -4.75 13.05
CA THR A 222 -25.30 -5.24 11.79
C THR A 222 -24.98 -4.31 10.61
N PRO A 223 -24.54 -4.84 9.44
CA PRO A 223 -24.32 -4.04 8.23
C PRO A 223 -25.60 -3.40 7.68
N CYS A 224 -25.49 -2.20 7.13
CA CYS A 224 -26.58 -1.53 6.44
C CYS A 224 -26.90 -2.24 5.12
N PRO A 225 -28.16 -2.63 4.86
CA PRO A 225 -28.55 -3.33 3.64
C PRO A 225 -28.39 -2.47 2.37
N SER A 226 -28.39 -1.15 2.49
CA SER A 226 -28.16 -0.23 1.36
C SER A 226 -26.67 -0.10 0.98
N VAL A 227 -25.76 -0.51 1.88
CA VAL A 227 -24.32 -0.36 1.70
C VAL A 227 -23.62 -1.72 1.53
N LYS A 228 -24.17 -2.81 2.07
CA LYS A 228 -23.62 -4.15 1.95
C LYS A 228 -24.61 -5.10 1.28
N HIS A 229 -24.20 -5.70 0.17
CA HIS A 229 -24.98 -6.72 -0.55
C HIS A 229 -24.20 -8.04 -0.56
N GLY A 230 -24.75 -9.07 0.06
CA GLY A 230 -24.01 -10.31 0.32
C GLY A 230 -22.73 -10.03 1.12
N ASP A 231 -21.58 -10.42 0.57
CA ASP A 231 -20.27 -10.23 1.20
C ASP A 231 -19.54 -8.95 0.77
N GLU A 232 -20.10 -8.21 -0.19
CA GLU A 232 -19.45 -7.02 -0.76
C GLU A 232 -19.90 -5.72 -0.08
N TRP A 233 -18.92 -4.90 0.29
CA TRP A 233 -19.13 -3.56 0.81
C TRP A 233 -19.10 -2.53 -0.33
N GLY A 234 -20.18 -1.76 -0.47
CA GLY A 234 -20.34 -0.67 -1.42
C GLY A 234 -19.94 0.70 -0.87
N GLU A 235 -20.40 1.76 -1.55
CA GLU A 235 -20.19 3.15 -1.10
C GLU A 235 -21.17 3.52 0.02
N PRO A 236 -20.70 4.06 1.16
CA PRO A 236 -21.59 4.57 2.22
C PRO A 236 -22.59 5.62 1.75
N ALA A 237 -22.24 6.39 0.71
CA ALA A 237 -23.10 7.42 0.12
C ALA A 237 -24.39 6.87 -0.51
N ARG A 238 -24.54 5.55 -0.66
CA ARG A 238 -25.78 4.90 -1.11
C ARG A 238 -26.87 4.84 -0.02
N CYS A 239 -26.51 5.09 1.24
CA CYS A 239 -27.48 5.18 2.32
C CYS A 239 -27.91 6.63 2.51
N ASP A 240 -29.18 6.91 2.24
CA ASP A 240 -29.76 8.26 2.39
C ASP A 240 -29.73 8.76 3.83
N SER A 241 -29.68 7.85 4.82
CA SER A 241 -29.58 8.20 6.24
C SER A 241 -28.18 8.68 6.64
N GLY A 242 -27.18 8.57 5.77
CA GLY A 242 -25.81 9.06 6.01
C GLY A 242 -25.25 8.64 7.38
N ASP A 243 -24.69 9.61 8.11
CA ASP A 243 -24.09 9.35 9.42
C ASP A 243 -25.10 9.02 10.52
N SER A 244 -26.38 9.36 10.32
CA SER A 244 -27.49 9.03 11.21
C SER A 244 -28.01 7.60 11.04
N CYS A 245 -27.48 6.83 10.07
CA CYS A 245 -27.86 5.43 9.89
C CYS A 245 -27.50 4.60 11.13
N GLN A 246 -28.43 3.79 11.62
CA GLN A 246 -28.24 2.93 12.80
C GLN A 246 -27.48 1.63 12.50
N TYR A 247 -26.90 1.47 11.31
CA TYR A 247 -26.24 0.24 10.87
C TYR A 247 -24.83 0.54 10.35
N CYS A 248 -23.93 -0.45 10.37
CA CYS A 248 -22.56 -0.30 9.87
C CYS A 248 -22.50 0.00 8.37
N HIS A 249 -21.64 0.93 7.96
CA HIS A 249 -21.38 1.35 6.59
C HIS A 249 -20.01 0.92 6.05
N SER A 250 -19.14 0.37 6.90
CA SER A 250 -17.87 -0.19 6.48
C SER A 250 -17.51 -1.46 7.23
N ARG A 251 -16.58 -2.24 6.65
CA ARG A 251 -15.96 -3.38 7.34
C ARG A 251 -15.31 -2.94 8.65
N ALA A 252 -14.68 -1.76 8.69
CA ALA A 252 -14.06 -1.20 9.88
C ALA A 252 -15.09 -0.93 10.99
N GLU A 253 -16.26 -0.35 10.66
CA GLU A 253 -17.35 -0.15 11.62
C GLU A 253 -17.84 -1.46 12.23
N GLN A 254 -17.99 -2.51 11.42
CA GLN A 254 -18.44 -3.81 11.89
C GLN A 254 -17.39 -4.53 12.76
N GLN A 255 -16.15 -4.64 12.29
CA GLN A 255 -15.09 -5.39 12.99
C GLN A 255 -14.64 -4.72 14.29
N PHE A 256 -14.66 -3.39 14.34
CA PHE A 256 -14.30 -2.60 15.51
C PHE A 256 -15.54 -2.08 16.26
N HIS A 257 -16.72 -2.68 16.04
CA HIS A 257 -17.89 -2.40 16.86
C HIS A 257 -17.65 -2.89 18.30
N PRO A 258 -18.06 -2.16 19.35
CA PRO A 258 -17.83 -2.58 20.74
C PRO A 258 -18.29 -4.01 21.07
N GLU A 259 -19.38 -4.46 20.46
CA GLU A 259 -19.91 -5.83 20.64
C GLU A 259 -19.15 -6.92 19.85
N ILE A 260 -18.36 -6.54 18.84
CA ILE A 260 -17.70 -7.47 17.90
C ILE A 260 -16.19 -7.52 18.10
N TYR A 261 -15.58 -6.39 18.44
CA TYR A 261 -14.13 -6.29 18.57
C TYR A 261 -13.59 -7.28 19.59
N LYS A 262 -12.66 -8.14 19.15
CA LYS A 262 -12.03 -9.19 19.97
C LYS A 262 -13.02 -10.18 20.63
N SER A 263 -14.28 -10.26 20.18
CA SER A 263 -15.24 -11.25 20.69
C SER A 263 -14.96 -12.67 20.22
N THR A 264 -14.20 -12.83 19.13
CA THR A 264 -13.82 -14.12 18.54
C THR A 264 -12.31 -14.28 18.49
N LYS A 265 -11.82 -15.51 18.72
CA LYS A 265 -10.40 -15.84 18.65
C LYS A 265 -9.87 -15.69 17.23
N CYS A 266 -8.72 -15.02 17.08
CA CYS A 266 -8.05 -14.89 15.79
C CYS A 266 -7.52 -16.25 15.29
N ASN A 267 -7.79 -16.59 14.03
CA ASN A 267 -7.35 -17.84 13.43
C ASN A 267 -5.83 -17.86 13.20
N ASP A 268 -5.24 -16.74 12.76
CA ASP A 268 -3.80 -16.65 12.50
C ASP A 268 -2.99 -16.89 13.78
N MET A 269 -3.43 -16.28 14.88
CA MET A 269 -2.84 -16.49 16.21
C MET A 269 -2.97 -17.96 16.66
N ARG A 270 -4.07 -18.64 16.34
CA ARG A 270 -4.26 -20.07 16.67
C ARG A 270 -3.40 -21.01 15.84
N GLN A 271 -3.17 -20.69 14.57
CA GLN A 271 -2.46 -21.58 13.64
C GLN A 271 -0.95 -21.36 13.67
N THR A 272 -0.52 -20.11 13.83
CA THR A 272 0.89 -19.71 13.62
C THR A 272 1.54 -19.14 14.87
N GLY A 273 0.76 -18.74 15.88
CA GLY A 273 1.26 -18.08 17.09
C GLY A 273 1.61 -16.61 16.92
N TYR A 274 1.34 -16.01 15.74
CA TYR A 274 1.53 -14.59 15.48
C TYR A 274 0.41 -14.02 14.58
N CYS A 275 0.16 -12.71 14.67
CA CYS A 275 -0.82 -11.97 13.87
C CYS A 275 -0.41 -10.49 13.78
#